data_AF-A0A7C3NHR0-F1
#
_entry.id   AF-A0A7C3NHR0-F1
#
_cell.length_a   1.000
_cell.length_b   1.000
_cell.length_c   1.000
_cell.angle_alpha   90.00
_cell.angle_beta   90.00
_cell.angle_gamma   90.00
#
_symmetry.space_group_name_H-M   'P 1'
#
loop_
_entity.id
_entity.type
_entity.pdbx_description
1 polymer ?
#
loop_
_entity_poly.entity_id
_entity_poly.type
_entity_poly.pdbx_seq_one_letter_code
_entity_poly.pdbx_strand_id
1 'polypeptide(L)' 'MRKFTSFLAGALMGALVGATLALLFTPMPGDEIRKTLQERVQDLQREAQEAAAARRAELEEQLKALRAPQKAG' A
#
# COMPACT_ATOMS: atom_id res chain seq x y z
N MET A 1 14.80 33.72 -30.06
CA MET A 1 15.61 32.84 -29.19
C MET A 1 15.88 33.40 -27.79
N ARG A 2 16.26 34.68 -27.61
CA ARG A 2 16.52 35.30 -26.27
C ARG A 2 15.42 35.16 -25.21
N LYS A 3 14.14 35.16 -25.61
CA LYS A 3 13.01 35.00 -24.67
C LYS A 3 12.93 33.56 -24.14
N PHE A 4 13.19 32.58 -25.00
CA PHE A 4 13.19 31.17 -24.63
C PHE A 4 14.33 30.83 -23.67
N THR A 5 15.53 31.39 -23.89
CA THR A 5 16.67 31.19 -22.98
C THR A 5 16.42 31.84 -21.60
N SER A 6 15.81 33.02 -21.57
CA SER A 6 15.41 33.68 -20.31
C SER A 6 14.34 32.88 -19.56
N PHE A 7 13.38 32.29 -20.28
CA PHE A 7 12.37 31.43 -19.68
C PHE A 7 13.00 30.15 -19.11
N LEU A 8 13.89 29.50 -19.87
CA LEU A 8 14.56 28.28 -19.41
C LEU A 8 15.44 28.54 -18.17
N ALA A 9 16.15 29.66 -18.13
CA ALA A 9 16.92 30.07 -16.96
C ALA A 9 16.02 30.27 -15.73
N GLY A 10 14.87 30.93 -15.91
CA GLY A 10 13.88 31.10 -14.83
C GLY A 10 13.28 29.76 -14.37
N ALA A 11 12.96 28.85 -15.30
CA ALA A 11 12.44 27.53 -14.98
C ALA A 11 13.45 26.67 -14.21
N LEU A 12 14.72 26.70 -14.60
CA LEU A 12 15.79 26.00 -13.88
C LEU A 12 15.96 26.55 -12.46
N MET A 13 15.91 27.87 -12.30
CA MET A 13 16.05 28.49 -10.98
C MET A 13 14.83 28.21 -10.09
N GLY A 14 13.63 28.28 -10.66
CA GLY A 14 12.40 27.88 -9.99
C GLY A 14 12.40 26.41 -9.60
N ALA A 15 12.90 25.52 -10.47
CA ALA A 15 13.03 24.09 -10.16
C ALA A 15 14.04 23.85 -9.02
N LEU A 16 15.15 24.60 -8.98
CA LEU A 16 16.14 24.49 -7.92
C LEU A 16 15.58 24.93 -6.56
N VAL A 17 14.90 26.08 -6.53
CA VAL A 17 14.22 26.57 -5.31
C VAL A 17 13.08 25.62 -4.91
N GLY A 18 12.28 25.16 -5.86
CA GLY A 18 11.21 24.20 -5.61
C GLY A 18 11.72 22.87 -5.06
N ALA A 19 12.79 22.33 -5.62
CA ALA A 19 13.40 21.08 -5.17
C ALA A 19 13.99 21.21 -3.76
N THR A 20 14.67 22.31 -3.46
CA THR A 20 15.23 22.57 -2.12
C THR A 20 14.12 22.71 -1.08
N LEU A 21 13.05 23.44 -1.39
CA LEU A 21 11.87 23.52 -0.52
C LEU A 21 11.21 22.15 -0.35
N ALA A 22 11.02 21.40 -1.44
CA ALA A 22 10.46 20.06 -1.36
C ALA A 22 11.30 19.18 -0.43
N LEU A 23 12.62 19.13 -0.59
CA LEU A 23 13.51 18.34 0.27
C LEU A 23 13.48 18.81 1.74
N LEU A 24 13.44 20.12 2.00
CA LEU A 24 13.42 20.66 3.36
C LEU A 24 12.10 20.39 4.09
N PHE A 25 10.98 20.46 3.35
CA PHE A 25 9.64 20.25 3.89
C PHE A 25 9.11 18.82 3.70
N THR A 26 9.87 17.92 3.06
CA THR A 26 9.45 16.52 2.93
C THR A 26 9.46 15.90 4.33
N PRO A 27 8.32 15.39 4.83
CA PRO A 27 8.19 14.99 6.22
C PRO A 27 9.02 13.75 6.60
N MET A 28 9.34 12.88 5.64
CA MET A 28 10.12 11.66 5.86
C MET A 28 10.95 11.27 4.63
N PRO A 29 12.15 10.70 4.80
CA PRO A 29 12.95 10.17 3.69
C PRO A 29 12.17 9.05 2.97
N GLY A 30 12.26 9.03 1.64
CA GLY A 30 11.49 8.09 0.81
C GLY A 30 11.73 6.62 1.15
N ASP A 31 12.90 6.27 1.67
CA ASP A 31 13.25 4.90 2.07
C ASP A 31 12.46 4.44 3.30
N GLU A 32 12.21 5.34 4.26
CA GLU A 32 11.37 5.04 5.43
C GLU A 32 9.91 4.87 5.02
N ILE A 33 9.42 5.66 4.06
CA ILE A 33 8.07 5.51 3.51
C ILE A 33 7.92 4.15 2.82
N ARG A 34 8.89 3.75 2.00
CA ARG A 34 8.87 2.43 1.34
C ARG A 34 8.87 1.30 2.34
N LYS A 35 9.74 1.36 3.35
CA LYS A 35 9.84 0.37 4.41
C LYS A 35 8.53 0.27 5.20
N THR A 36 8.01 1.41 5.65
CA THR A 36 6.74 1.51 6.38
C THR A 36 5.57 0.95 5.57
N LEU A 37 5.49 1.28 4.28
CA LEU A 37 4.45 0.79 3.39
C LEU A 37 4.56 -0.72 3.19
N GLN A 38 5.77 -1.23 2.99
CA GLN A 38 6.00 -2.67 2.83
C GLN A 38 5.59 -3.45 4.08
N GLU A 39 5.95 -2.96 5.26
CA GLU A 39 5.53 -3.53 6.56
C GLU A 39 4.01 -3.55 6.67
N ARG A 40 3.33 -2.41 6.42
CA ARG A 40 1.86 -2.34 6.46
C ARG A 40 1.20 -3.31 5.49
N VAL A 41 1.72 -3.44 4.26
CA VAL A 41 1.18 -4.37 3.26
C VAL A 41 1.35 -5.82 3.71
N GLN A 42 2.49 -6.16 4.30
CA GLN A 42 2.72 -7.50 4.84
C GLN A 42 1.76 -7.85 5.98
N ASP A 43 1.55 -6.90 6.90
CA ASP A 43 0.61 -7.09 8.01
C ASP A 43 -0.81 -7.31 7.51
N LEU A 44 -1.27 -6.49 6.55
CA LEU A 44 -2.60 -6.63 5.94
C LEU A 44 -2.75 -7.98 5.22
N GLN A 45 -1.72 -8.44 4.51
CA GLN A 45 -1.75 -9.75 3.87
C GLN A 45 -1.85 -10.88 4.89
N ARG A 46 -1.10 -10.80 6.00
CA ARG A 46 -1.17 -11.80 7.06
C ARG A 46 -2.56 -11.85 7.69
N GLU A 47 -3.11 -10.69 8.04
CA GLU A 47 -4.45 -10.58 8.62
C GLU A 47 -5.52 -11.13 7.66
N ALA A 48 -5.42 -10.84 6.36
CA ALA A 48 -6.33 -11.38 5.36
C ALA A 48 -6.23 -12.91 5.24
N GLN A 49 -5.02 -13.47 5.31
CA GLN A 49 -4.83 -14.93 5.28
C GLN A 49 -5.38 -15.60 6.53
N GLU A 50 -5.16 -15.03 7.70
CA GLU A 50 -5.68 -15.53 8.97
C GLU A 50 -7.22 -15.50 8.97
N ALA A 51 -7.82 -14.38 8.53
CA ALA A 51 -9.27 -14.27 8.39
C ALA A 51 -9.83 -15.29 7.39
N ALA A 52 -9.16 -15.49 6.25
CA ALA A 52 -9.58 -16.48 5.27
C ALA A 52 -9.47 -17.92 5.81
N ALA A 53 -8.42 -18.23 6.57
CA ALA A 53 -8.25 -19.53 7.20
C ALA A 53 -9.33 -19.80 8.26
N ALA A 54 -9.64 -18.81 9.11
CA ALA A 54 -10.70 -18.90 10.09
C ALA A 54 -12.07 -19.15 9.42
N ARG A 55 -12.40 -18.39 8.37
CA ARG A 55 -13.64 -18.59 7.60
C ARG A 55 -13.73 -19.96 6.96
N ARG A 56 -12.61 -20.48 6.43
CA ARG A 56 -12.58 -21.84 5.86
C ARG A 56 -12.86 -22.89 6.92
N ALA A 57 -12.25 -22.77 8.10
CA ALA A 57 -12.49 -23.70 9.20
C ALA A 57 -13.96 -23.69 9.65
N GLU A 58 -14.57 -22.51 9.80
CA GLU A 58 -16.01 -22.36 10.12
C GLU A 58 -16.90 -23.04 9.07
N LEU A 59 -16.61 -22.83 7.78
CA LEU A 59 -17.40 -23.42 6.68
C LEU A 59 -17.23 -24.95 6.59
N GLU A 60 -16.04 -25.46 6.85
CA GLU A 60 -15.80 -26.91 6.91
C GLU A 60 -16.56 -27.58 8.06
N GLU A 61 -16.64 -26.91 9.21
CA GLU A 61 -17.42 -27.37 10.36
C GLU A 61 -18.91 -27.40 10.03
N GLN A 62 -19.44 -26.34 9.41
CA GLN A 62 -20.83 -26.30 8.94
C GLN A 62 -21.11 -27.39 7.90
N LEU A 63 -20.19 -27.64 6.95
CA LEU A 63 -20.32 -28.72 5.98
C LEU A 63 -20.34 -30.09 6.65
N LYS A 64 -19.55 -30.32 7.70
CA LYS A 64 -19.57 -31.57 8.47
C LYS A 64 -20.89 -31.73 9.23
N ALA A 65 -21.38 -30.66 9.86
CA ALA A 65 -22.66 -30.67 10.56
C ALA A 65 -23.84 -30.99 9.61
N LEU A 66 -23.83 -30.43 8.39
CA LEU A 66 -24.84 -30.71 7.36
C LEU A 66 -24.69 -32.09 6.70
N ARG A 67 -23.48 -32.65 6.67
CA ARG A 67 -23.21 -34.00 6.12
C ARG A 67 -23.40 -35.12 7.16
N ALA A 68 -23.51 -34.81 8.45
CA ALA A 68 -23.99 -35.75 9.46
C ALA A 68 -25.42 -36.20 9.07
N PRO A 69 -25.76 -37.48 9.27
CA PRO A 69 -26.51 -38.29 8.30
C PRO A 69 -27.93 -37.79 8.05
N GLN A 70 -28.12 -37.04 6.96
CA GLN A 70 -29.39 -36.96 6.23
C GLN A 70 -29.54 -38.19 5.29
N LYS A 71 -29.25 -39.37 5.83
CA LYS A 71 -29.59 -40.69 5.28
C LYS A 71 -30.49 -41.42 6.27
N ALA A 72 -31.69 -40.89 6.46
CA ALA A 72 -32.83 -41.62 7.01
C ALA A 72 -34.09 -40.90 6.55
N GLY A 73 -34.79 -41.51 5.60
CA GLY A 73 -35.98 -40.98 4.93
C GLY A 73 -36.12 -41.63 3.57
#